data_AF-A0A3C1VC93-F1
#
_entry.id   AF-A0A3C1VC93-F1
#
_cell.length_a   1.000
_cell.length_b   1.000
_cell.length_c   1.000
_cell.angle_alpha   90.00
_cell.angle_beta   90.00
_cell.angle_gamma   90.00
#
_symmetry.space_group_name_H-M   'P 1'
#
loop_
_entity.id
_entity.type
_entity.pdbx_description
1 polymer ?
#
loop_
_entity_poly.entity_id
_entity_poly.type
_entity_poly.pdbx_seq_one_letter_code
_entity_poly.pdbx_strand_id
1 'polypeptide(L)'
;MISVELSKRFKKIVREAGREAEVSATLKLVINGFGKPHAHSGLAIRKLGQRLYECRTGLAWRLIFEAHKGALTFDFAGDHDEVQCYLRGRR
;
A
#
# COMPACT_ATOMS: atom_id res chain seq x y z
N MET A 1 8.60 2.06 -16.53
CA MET A 1 7.64 2.78 -15.65
C MET A 1 6.90 1.72 -14.85
N ILE A 2 6.76 1.88 -13.53
CA ILE A 2 5.99 0.95 -12.69
C ILE A 2 4.51 1.33 -12.81
N SER A 3 3.62 0.38 -13.14
CA SER A 3 2.18 0.59 -13.11
C SER A 3 1.64 0.42 -11.69
N VAL A 4 0.52 1.08 -11.39
CA VAL A 4 -0.23 0.89 -10.14
C VAL A 4 -1.62 0.38 -10.48
N GLU A 5 -1.99 -0.71 -9.83
CA GLU A 5 -3.28 -1.34 -9.94
C GLU A 5 -3.97 -1.32 -8.59
N LEU A 6 -5.25 -0.95 -8.57
CA LEU A 6 -6.05 -0.87 -7.36
C LEU A 6 -7.20 -1.86 -7.48
N SER A 7 -7.26 -2.84 -6.57
CA SER A 7 -8.35 -3.82 -6.56
C SER A 7 -9.70 -3.13 -6.29
N LYS A 8 -10.81 -3.75 -6.70
CA LYS A 8 -12.16 -3.22 -6.43
C LYS A 8 -12.39 -3.05 -4.91
N ARG A 9 -11.89 -4.01 -4.12
CA ARG A 9 -11.94 -3.96 -2.65
C ARG A 9 -11.17 -2.77 -2.13
N PHE A 10 -9.93 -2.57 -2.56
CA PHE A 10 -9.11 -1.45 -2.15
C PHE A 10 -9.80 -0.11 -2.41
N LYS A 11 -10.29 0.10 -3.65
CA LYS A 11 -11.02 1.32 -4.02
C LYS A 11 -12.24 1.56 -3.14
N LYS A 12 -13.00 0.49 -2.84
CA LYS A 12 -14.18 0.57 -1.97
C LYS A 12 -13.80 1.01 -0.56
N ILE A 13 -12.82 0.35 0.06
CA ILE A 13 -12.37 0.65 1.43
C ILE A 13 -11.90 2.10 1.55
N VAL A 14 -11.05 2.55 0.62
CA VAL A 14 -10.50 3.92 0.66
C VAL A 14 -11.60 4.97 0.52
N ARG A 15 -12.59 4.71 -0.35
CA ARG A 15 -13.74 5.60 -0.54
C ARG A 15 -14.64 5.64 0.68
N GLU A 16 -14.95 4.50 1.27
CA GLU A 16 -15.80 4.42 2.48
C GLU A 16 -15.12 5.08 3.69
N ALA A 17 -13.79 5.09 3.71
CA ALA A 17 -13.00 5.79 4.71
C ALA A 17 -12.84 7.31 4.47
N GLY A 18 -13.21 7.83 3.30
CA GLY A 18 -12.98 9.23 2.92
C GLY A 18 -11.49 9.61 2.83
N ARG A 19 -10.61 8.67 2.46
CA ARG A 19 -9.15 8.84 2.48
C ARG A 19 -8.50 8.91 1.09
N GLU A 20 -9.28 9.16 0.05
CA GLU A 20 -8.82 9.16 -1.34
C GLU A 20 -7.64 10.11 -1.57
N ALA A 21 -7.69 11.31 -1.02
CA ALA A 21 -6.63 12.32 -1.20
C ALA A 21 -5.30 11.87 -0.55
N GLU A 22 -5.37 11.37 0.68
CA GLU A 22 -4.22 10.85 1.43
C GLU A 22 -3.60 9.63 0.75
N VAL A 23 -4.45 8.69 0.33
CA VAL A 23 -4.01 7.48 -0.39
C VAL A 23 -3.39 7.86 -1.73
N SER A 24 -3.99 8.78 -2.48
CA SER A 24 -3.44 9.27 -3.76
C SER A 24 -2.04 9.88 -3.58
N ALA A 25 -1.84 10.69 -2.55
CA ALA A 25 -0.52 11.24 -2.22
C ALA A 25 0.49 10.12 -1.88
N THR A 26 0.07 9.14 -1.08
CA THR A 26 0.90 7.98 -0.72
C THR A 26 1.25 7.13 -1.95
N LEU A 27 0.32 6.90 -2.88
CA LEU A 27 0.57 6.13 -4.10
C LEU A 27 1.63 6.78 -4.99
N LYS A 28 1.57 8.11 -5.17
CA LYS A 28 2.60 8.85 -5.94
C LYS A 28 4.00 8.67 -5.34
N LEU A 29 4.04 8.76 -4.01
CA LEU A 29 5.23 8.57 -3.21
C LEU A 29 5.80 7.14 -3.34
N VAL A 30 4.94 6.10 -3.29
CA VAL A 30 5.34 4.71 -3.52
C VAL A 30 5.87 4.53 -4.95
N ILE A 31 5.19 5.03 -5.97
CA ILE A 31 5.62 4.91 -7.38
C ILE A 31 7.03 5.49 -7.58
N ASN A 32 7.32 6.63 -6.95
CA ASN A 32 8.58 7.33 -7.11
C ASN A 32 9.73 6.68 -6.33
N GLY A 33 9.43 6.10 -5.16
CA GLY A 33 10.41 5.58 -4.20
C GLY A 33 10.61 4.06 -4.22
N PHE A 34 9.66 3.27 -4.70
CA PHE A 34 9.75 1.81 -4.64
C PHE A 34 10.94 1.30 -5.47
N GLY A 35 11.78 0.46 -4.86
CA GLY A 35 13.02 -0.04 -5.47
C GLY A 35 14.19 0.96 -5.45
N LYS A 36 14.05 2.12 -4.81
CA LYS A 36 15.12 3.13 -4.66
C LYS A 36 15.42 3.37 -3.17
N PRO A 37 16.30 2.55 -2.54
CA PRO A 37 16.57 2.62 -1.10
C PRO A 37 17.07 3.98 -0.60
N HIS A 38 17.74 4.74 -1.47
CA HIS A 38 18.32 6.04 -1.15
C HIS A 38 17.38 7.23 -1.43
N ALA A 39 16.17 6.97 -1.93
CA ALA A 39 15.15 8.02 -2.04
C ALA A 39 14.54 8.24 -0.64
N HIS A 40 15.06 9.21 0.10
CA HIS A 40 14.55 9.67 1.40
C HIS A 40 13.15 10.30 1.26
N SER A 41 12.18 9.49 0.86
CA SER A 41 10.83 9.91 0.47
C SER A 41 9.87 9.97 1.65
N GLY A 42 10.35 9.68 2.87
CA GLY A 42 9.53 9.62 4.08
C GLY A 42 8.55 8.45 4.13
N LEU A 43 8.54 7.55 3.11
CA LEU A 43 7.70 6.36 3.14
C LEU A 43 8.33 5.26 3.98
N ALA A 44 7.57 4.83 4.99
CA ALA A 44 7.80 3.56 5.65
C ALA A 44 7.23 2.43 4.78
N ILE A 45 8.01 1.92 3.81
CA ILE A 45 7.69 0.69 3.08
C ILE A 45 8.35 -0.50 3.77
N ARG A 46 7.56 -1.51 4.12
CA ARG A 46 8.02 -2.75 4.78
C ARG A 46 7.71 -3.95 3.91
N LYS A 47 8.68 -4.84 3.72
CA LYS A 47 8.46 -6.16 3.11
C LYS A 47 7.88 -7.12 4.16
N LEU A 48 6.75 -7.74 3.84
CA LEU A 48 6.04 -8.69 4.71
C LEU A 48 6.21 -10.15 4.28
N GLY A 49 6.43 -10.38 2.98
CA GLY A 49 6.61 -11.71 2.40
C GLY A 49 7.35 -11.64 1.07
N GLN A 50 7.31 -12.73 0.28
CA GLN A 50 8.09 -12.82 -0.96
C GLN A 50 7.76 -11.68 -1.94
N ARG A 51 6.47 -11.38 -2.13
CA ARG A 51 5.96 -10.29 -2.97
C ARG A 51 5.03 -9.32 -2.24
N LEU A 52 4.84 -9.50 -0.94
CA LEU A 52 3.87 -8.75 -0.15
C LEU A 52 4.56 -7.61 0.61
N TYR A 53 3.98 -6.43 0.54
CA TYR A 53 4.51 -5.20 1.13
C TYR A 53 3.42 -4.41 1.85
N GLU A 54 3.86 -3.63 2.83
CA GLU A 54 3.06 -2.63 3.55
C GLU A 54 3.69 -1.25 3.30
N CYS A 55 2.87 -0.22 3.13
CA CYS A 55 3.32 1.15 3.35
C CYS A 55 2.36 1.90 4.28
N ARG A 56 2.91 2.83 5.07
CA ARG A 56 2.09 3.68 5.95
C ARG A 56 1.72 4.98 5.26
N THR A 57 0.48 5.40 5.47
CA THR A 57 0.09 6.80 5.33
C THR A 57 0.34 7.51 6.68
N GLY A 58 0.40 8.85 6.71
CA GLY A 58 0.81 9.62 7.89
C GLY A 58 -0.06 9.46 9.15
N LEU A 59 -1.19 8.75 9.07
CA LEU A 59 -2.22 8.65 10.11
C LEU A 59 -2.43 7.22 10.67
N ALA A 60 -1.35 6.44 10.80
CA ALA A 60 -1.38 5.03 11.25
C ALA A 60 -2.15 4.05 10.33
N TRP A 61 -2.67 4.53 9.20
CA TRP A 61 -3.27 3.71 8.16
C TRP A 61 -2.19 3.03 7.32
N ARG A 62 -2.46 1.80 6.91
CA ARG A 62 -1.52 0.93 6.21
C ARG A 62 -2.15 0.48 4.91
N LEU A 63 -1.38 0.52 3.84
CA LEU A 63 -1.76 0.00 2.53
C LEU A 63 -0.99 -1.28 2.26
N ILE A 64 -1.70 -2.33 1.89
CA ILE A 64 -1.12 -3.62 1.55
C ILE A 64 -1.15 -3.81 0.05
N PHE A 65 0.02 -4.12 -0.51
CA PHE A 65 0.19 -4.31 -1.94
C PHE A 65 1.16 -5.44 -2.25
N GLU A 66 1.01 -6.00 -3.44
CA GLU A 66 1.97 -6.91 -4.01
C GLU A 66 2.84 -6.22 -5.04
N ALA A 67 4.13 -6.59 -5.07
CA ALA A 67 5.02 -6.16 -6.14
C ALA A 67 5.27 -7.32 -7.11
N HIS A 68 4.87 -7.11 -8.36
CA HIS A 68 5.17 -7.97 -9.50
C HIS A 68 6.08 -7.22 -10.47
N LYS A 69 6.56 -7.91 -11.51
CA LYS A 69 7.47 -7.31 -12.49
C LYS A 69 6.78 -6.17 -13.22
N GLY A 70 7.11 -4.93 -12.84
CA GLY A 70 6.59 -3.71 -13.46
C GLY A 70 5.24 -3.23 -12.91
N ALA A 71 4.67 -3.86 -11.90
CA ALA A 71 3.35 -3.49 -11.36
C ALA A 71 3.30 -3.59 -9.83
N LEU A 72 2.62 -2.64 -9.19
CA LEU A 72 2.25 -2.67 -7.79
C LEU A 72 0.72 -2.78 -7.66
N THR A 73 0.25 -3.87 -7.09
CA THR A 73 -1.19 -4.15 -6.97
C THR A 73 -1.63 -3.97 -5.52
N PHE A 74 -2.37 -2.91 -5.25
CA PHE A 74 -2.92 -2.60 -3.94
C PHE A 74 -4.26 -3.31 -3.75
N ASP A 75 -4.38 -4.06 -2.64
CA ASP A 75 -5.57 -4.89 -2.39
C ASP A 75 -6.31 -4.54 -1.10
N PHE A 76 -5.59 -4.07 -0.08
CA PHE A 76 -6.19 -3.74 1.21
C PHE A 76 -5.63 -2.46 1.81
N ALA A 77 -6.45 -1.81 2.62
CA ALA A 77 -6.10 -0.63 3.37
C ALA A 77 -6.81 -0.71 4.73
N GLY A 78 -6.15 -0.33 5.81
CA GLY A 78 -6.80 -0.26 7.12
C GLY A 78 -5.83 0.17 8.21
N ASP A 79 -6.29 0.17 9.44
CA ASP A 79 -5.43 0.33 10.61
C ASP A 79 -4.53 -0.89 10.86
N HIS A 80 -3.84 -0.92 12.02
CA HIS A 80 -2.97 -2.04 12.37
C HIS A 80 -3.73 -3.35 12.50
N ASP A 81 -4.87 -3.35 13.20
CA ASP A 81 -5.60 -4.55 13.58
C ASP A 81 -6.35 -5.12 12.38
N GLU A 82 -6.97 -4.27 11.57
CA GLU A 82 -7.61 -4.63 10.31
C GLU A 82 -6.60 -5.28 9.35
N VAL A 83 -5.39 -4.69 9.25
CA VAL A 83 -4.31 -5.28 8.45
C VAL A 83 -3.87 -6.62 9.02
N GLN A 84 -3.70 -6.77 10.34
CA GLN A 84 -3.35 -8.07 10.91
C GLN A 84 -4.42 -9.13 10.62
N CYS A 85 -5.70 -8.79 10.74
CA CYS A 85 -6.81 -9.67 10.39
C CYS A 85 -6.78 -10.08 8.91
N TYR A 86 -6.60 -9.11 8.00
CA TYR A 86 -6.44 -9.37 6.58
C TYR A 86 -5.26 -10.31 6.27
N LEU A 87 -4.10 -10.06 6.89
CA LEU A 87 -2.89 -10.88 6.69
C LEU A 87 -3.06 -12.31 7.21
N ARG A 88 -3.75 -12.50 8.34
CA ARG A 88 -4.06 -13.84 8.87
C ARG A 88 -4.96 -14.62 7.92
N GLY A 89 -5.94 -13.97 7.29
CA GLY A 89 -6.83 -14.60 6.32
C GLY A 89 -6.20 -14.94 4.96
N ARG A 90 -4.97 -14.48 4.69
CA ARG A 90 -4.21 -14.80 3.46
C ARG A 90 -3.22 -15.95 3.63
N ARG A 91 -3.03 -16.42 4.86
CA ARG A 91 -2.01 -17.39 5.24
C ARG A 91 -2.59 -18.80 5.23
#